data_AF-A0AAV0NA76-F1
#
_entry.id   AF-A0AAV0NA76-F1
#
_cell.length_a   1.000
_cell.length_b   1.000
_cell.length_c   1.000
_cell.angle_alpha   90.00
_cell.angle_beta   90.00
_cell.angle_gamma   90.00
#
_symmetry.space_group_name_H-M   'P 1'
#
loop_
_entity.id
_entity.type
_entity.pdbx_description
1 polymer ?
#
loop_
_entity_poly.entity_id
_entity_poly.type
_entity_poly.pdbx_seq_one_letter_code
_entity_poly.pdbx_strand_id
1 'polypeptide(L)'
;MISTNGGGDGKVAVCVTGASGFIASWLVKLLLQRGYTVNGGKTKGDEKKTTHLLGLDGAKERLHLFKANLLEEGSFDSAIEGCVGVFHTASPVALSTVDPQRMVLTSSVASVVYTGKPVDQDSVADETWLSDPEFCKEHKLWYPLGKTLAEMAAWDFAKENGIDMVTIHPGFVIGPFLHPALCTSVGMILSLVNGNKIYPKFHCWSVDVRDVAEAHIKAFDHENQVSASGRYCLVGSSVPFSQVLGILHKLYPTLPLADKYVYLTRPFSY
;
A
#
# COMPACT_ATOMS: atom_id res chain seq x y z
N MET A 1 -34.66 -6.86 -9.88
CA MET A 1 -35.10 -6.39 -8.55
C MET A 1 -34.29 -7.16 -7.52
N ILE A 2 -33.29 -6.52 -6.93
CA ILE A 2 -32.49 -7.13 -5.86
C ILE A 2 -33.14 -6.72 -4.54
N SER A 3 -33.43 -7.74 -3.72
CA SER A 3 -34.02 -7.63 -2.39
C SER A 3 -33.06 -6.88 -1.46
N THR A 4 -33.41 -5.66 -1.07
CA THR A 4 -32.79 -4.95 0.05
C THR A 4 -33.52 -5.36 1.33
N ASN A 5 -33.05 -6.41 1.99
CA ASN A 5 -33.48 -6.74 3.35
C ASN A 5 -32.26 -6.86 4.27
N GLY A 6 -32.13 -5.89 5.18
CA GLY A 6 -31.14 -5.90 6.24
C GLY A 6 -30.95 -4.51 6.82
N GLY A 7 -31.86 -4.10 7.71
CA GLY A 7 -31.75 -2.86 8.48
C GLY A 7 -30.53 -2.88 9.40
N GLY A 8 -29.61 -1.96 9.15
CA GLY A 8 -28.46 -1.61 9.97
C GLY A 8 -27.81 -0.38 9.33
N ASP A 9 -27.59 0.66 10.11
CA ASP A 9 -27.30 2.04 9.69
C ASP A 9 -25.86 2.24 9.11
N GLY A 10 -25.39 1.32 8.25
CA GLY A 10 -24.03 1.29 7.68
C GLY A 10 -24.02 1.02 6.18
N LYS A 11 -23.05 1.62 5.47
CA LYS A 11 -22.72 1.26 4.09
C LYS A 11 -22.23 -0.21 4.02
N VAL A 12 -22.16 -0.75 2.80
CA VAL A 12 -21.82 -2.15 2.51
C VAL A 12 -20.48 -2.59 3.12
N ALA A 13 -20.28 -3.89 3.34
CA ALA A 13 -19.05 -4.42 3.94
C ALA A 13 -17.90 -4.51 2.92
N VAL A 14 -16.67 -4.18 3.35
CA VAL A 14 -15.44 -4.33 2.56
C VAL A 14 -14.34 -5.01 3.39
N CYS A 15 -13.47 -5.77 2.75
CA CYS A 15 -12.33 -6.43 3.39
C CYS A 15 -11.05 -5.61 3.18
N VAL A 16 -10.24 -5.43 4.23
CA VAL A 16 -8.90 -4.84 4.15
C VAL A 16 -7.89 -5.85 4.69
N THR A 17 -7.04 -6.40 3.81
CA THR A 17 -5.98 -7.33 4.23
C THR A 17 -4.82 -6.56 4.87
N GLY A 18 -4.20 -7.12 5.92
CA GLY A 18 -3.08 -6.47 6.61
C GLY A 18 -3.49 -5.17 7.29
N ALA A 19 -4.70 -5.12 7.87
CA ALA A 19 -5.37 -3.90 8.34
C ALA A 19 -4.55 -3.05 9.34
N SER A 20 -3.59 -3.65 10.04
CA SER A 20 -2.68 -2.97 10.97
C SER A 20 -1.52 -2.23 10.30
N GLY A 21 -1.33 -2.36 8.98
CA GLY A 21 -0.24 -1.75 8.24
C GLY A 21 -0.34 -0.22 8.13
N PHE A 22 0.76 0.42 7.73
CA PHE A 22 0.82 1.89 7.65
C PHE A 22 -0.23 2.49 6.70
N ILE A 23 -0.30 2.02 5.44
CA ILE A 23 -1.34 2.42 4.48
C ILE A 23 -2.71 1.91 4.93
N ALA A 24 -2.77 0.65 5.35
CA ALA A 24 -4.01 -0.04 5.70
C ALA A 24 -4.76 0.64 6.84
N SER A 25 -4.06 1.10 7.88
CA SER A 25 -4.67 1.79 9.03
C SER A 25 -5.37 3.10 8.64
N TRP A 26 -4.78 3.86 7.71
CA TRP A 26 -5.42 5.04 7.14
C TRP A 26 -6.62 4.68 6.27
N LEU A 27 -6.50 3.63 5.46
CA LEU A 27 -7.61 3.12 4.66
C LEU A 27 -8.80 2.68 5.53
N VAL A 28 -8.56 1.91 6.59
CA VAL A 28 -9.57 1.50 7.57
C VAL A 28 -10.24 2.72 8.19
N LYS A 29 -9.45 3.71 8.64
CA LYS A 29 -9.97 4.96 9.22
C LYS A 29 -10.91 5.68 8.25
N LEU A 30 -10.47 5.86 7.00
CA LEU A 30 -11.23 6.60 5.99
C LEU A 30 -12.50 5.85 5.53
N LEU A 31 -12.45 4.51 5.48
CA LEU A 31 -13.62 3.68 5.20
C LEU A 31 -14.67 3.78 6.32
N LEU A 32 -14.25 3.68 7.59
CA LEU A 32 -15.15 3.81 8.74
C LEU A 32 -15.80 5.19 8.81
N GLN A 33 -15.04 6.26 8.50
CA GLN A 33 -15.55 7.63 8.42
C GLN A 33 -16.57 7.83 7.30
N ARG A 34 -16.46 7.06 6.22
CA ARG A 34 -17.43 7.02 5.12
C ARG A 34 -18.64 6.12 5.39
N GLY A 35 -18.68 5.48 6.55
CA GLY A 35 -19.79 4.64 7.00
C GLY A 35 -19.71 3.18 6.54
N TYR A 36 -18.62 2.73 5.91
CA TYR A 36 -18.43 1.33 5.55
C TYR A 36 -18.27 0.44 6.78
N THR A 37 -18.78 -0.79 6.69
CA THR A 37 -18.37 -1.89 7.56
C THR A 37 -17.05 -2.46 7.04
N VAL A 38 -16.06 -2.63 7.91
CA VAL A 38 -14.71 -3.05 7.54
C VAL A 38 -14.35 -4.37 8.19
N ASN A 39 -14.08 -5.38 7.38
CA ASN A 39 -13.49 -6.64 7.78
C ASN A 39 -11.96 -6.56 7.66
N GLY A 40 -11.27 -6.37 8.78
CA GLY A 40 -9.82 -6.22 8.82
C GLY A 40 -9.09 -7.54 9.05
N GLY A 41 -8.30 -8.00 8.07
CA GLY A 41 -7.43 -9.17 8.22
C GLY A 41 -6.19 -8.84 9.06
N LYS A 42 -5.93 -9.63 10.11
CA LYS A 42 -4.74 -9.55 10.98
C LYS A 42 -4.08 -10.91 11.15
N THR A 43 -2.75 -10.92 11.33
CA THR A 43 -2.01 -12.15 11.62
C THR A 43 -2.16 -12.59 13.08
N LYS A 44 -1.83 -13.85 13.38
CA LYS A 44 -1.86 -14.40 14.74
C LYS A 44 -0.82 -13.68 15.63
N GLY A 45 -1.23 -13.22 16.81
CA GLY A 45 -0.34 -12.55 17.79
C GLY A 45 -0.26 -11.02 17.69
N ASP A 46 -1.04 -10.40 16.79
CA ASP A 46 -1.03 -8.95 16.51
C ASP A 46 -2.05 -8.13 17.35
N GLU A 47 -2.46 -8.61 18.52
CA GLU A 47 -3.44 -7.91 19.37
C GLU A 47 -2.96 -6.51 19.75
N LYS A 48 -1.69 -6.36 20.14
CA LYS A 48 -1.07 -5.06 20.41
C LYS A 48 -0.92 -4.20 19.15
N LYS A 49 -0.71 -4.83 17.99
CA LYS A 49 -0.56 -4.12 16.71
C LYS A 49 -1.87 -3.61 16.17
N THR A 50 -3.02 -4.13 16.62
CA THR A 50 -4.36 -3.74 16.16
C THR A 50 -5.09 -2.81 17.13
N THR A 51 -4.55 -2.57 18.33
CA THR A 51 -5.12 -1.67 19.34
C THR A 51 -5.41 -0.27 18.78
N HIS A 52 -4.54 0.26 17.93
CA HIS A 52 -4.74 1.57 17.32
C HIS A 52 -5.95 1.64 16.39
N LEU A 53 -6.38 0.52 15.80
CA LEU A 53 -7.57 0.45 14.95
C LEU A 53 -8.85 0.49 15.78
N LEU A 54 -8.84 -0.13 16.97
CA LEU A 54 -9.99 -0.17 17.88
C LEU A 54 -10.34 1.20 18.47
N GLY A 55 -9.39 2.15 18.43
CA GLY A 55 -9.60 3.53 18.86
C GLY A 55 -10.12 4.46 17.76
N LEU A 56 -10.35 3.96 16.53
CA LEU A 56 -10.88 4.78 15.44
C LEU A 56 -12.38 5.04 15.61
N ASP A 57 -12.84 6.21 15.18
CA ASP A 57 -14.26 6.56 15.18
C ASP A 57 -15.05 5.57 14.31
N GLY A 58 -16.11 5.00 14.87
CA GLY A 58 -16.95 3.97 14.22
C GLY A 58 -16.39 2.54 14.27
N ALA A 59 -15.20 2.32 14.86
CA ALA A 59 -14.60 0.98 14.91
C ALA A 59 -15.38 0.01 15.81
N LYS A 60 -15.96 0.49 16.92
CA LYS A 60 -16.72 -0.39 17.84
C LYS A 60 -17.94 -1.01 17.18
N GLU A 61 -18.55 -0.28 16.25
CA GLU A 61 -19.78 -0.65 15.57
C GLU A 61 -19.51 -1.35 14.23
N ARG A 62 -18.46 -0.95 13.51
CA ARG A 62 -18.26 -1.29 12.10
C ARG A 62 -16.90 -1.90 11.75
N LEU A 63 -15.97 -2.08 12.71
CA LEU A 63 -14.71 -2.80 12.46
C LEU A 63 -14.77 -4.21 13.04
N HIS A 64 -14.59 -5.20 12.17
CA HIS A 64 -14.51 -6.61 12.53
C HIS A 64 -13.12 -7.15 12.18
N LEU A 65 -12.38 -7.62 13.18
CA LEU A 65 -11.01 -8.11 12.97
C LEU A 65 -10.99 -9.63 12.82
N PHE A 66 -10.52 -10.10 11.67
CA PHE A 66 -10.42 -11.51 11.33
C PHE A 66 -8.97 -11.98 11.41
N LYS A 67 -8.75 -13.16 11.96
CA LYS A 67 -7.44 -13.80 11.91
C LYS A 67 -7.24 -14.39 10.52
N ALA A 68 -6.23 -13.92 9.81
CA ALA A 68 -5.86 -14.40 8.48
C ALA A 68 -4.33 -14.40 8.30
N ASN A 69 -3.81 -15.32 7.49
CA ASN A 69 -2.39 -15.44 7.21
C ASN A 69 -2.18 -15.64 5.70
N LEU A 70 -1.38 -14.76 5.09
CA LEU A 70 -1.08 -14.79 3.65
C LEU A 70 -0.52 -16.14 3.17
N LEU A 71 0.10 -16.91 4.05
CA LEU A 71 0.69 -18.21 3.71
C LEU A 71 -0.24 -19.39 3.99
N GLU A 72 -1.44 -19.14 4.53
CA GLU A 72 -2.44 -20.16 4.83
C GLU A 72 -3.62 -20.00 3.85
N GLU A 73 -3.75 -20.93 2.92
CA GLU A 73 -4.85 -21.01 1.97
C GLU A 73 -6.21 -21.04 2.71
N GLY A 74 -7.20 -20.32 2.18
CA GLY A 74 -8.53 -20.19 2.77
C GLY A 74 -8.62 -19.33 4.05
N SER A 75 -7.49 -18.84 4.59
CA SER A 75 -7.51 -18.08 5.84
C SER A 75 -8.16 -16.69 5.74
N PHE A 76 -8.41 -16.20 4.52
CA PHE A 76 -9.12 -14.95 4.25
C PHE A 76 -10.60 -15.14 3.93
N ASP A 77 -11.08 -16.37 3.75
CA ASP A 77 -12.42 -16.63 3.21
C ASP A 77 -13.49 -16.03 4.12
N SER A 78 -13.41 -16.26 5.43
CA SER A 78 -14.34 -15.65 6.40
C SER A 78 -14.24 -14.13 6.48
N ALA A 79 -13.09 -13.55 6.16
CA ALA A 79 -12.92 -12.09 6.16
C ALA A 79 -13.53 -11.44 4.91
N ILE A 80 -13.52 -12.17 3.78
CA ILE A 80 -14.02 -11.71 2.49
C ILE A 80 -15.51 -12.02 2.33
N GLU A 81 -16.03 -13.07 2.96
CA GLU A 81 -17.44 -13.46 2.89
C GLU A 81 -18.38 -12.28 3.21
N GLY A 82 -19.34 -12.02 2.32
CA GLY A 82 -20.29 -10.92 2.43
C GLY A 82 -19.73 -9.53 2.11
N CYS A 83 -18.45 -9.40 1.75
CA CYS A 83 -17.87 -8.12 1.30
C CYS A 83 -18.16 -7.86 -0.17
N VAL A 84 -18.47 -6.61 -0.51
CA VAL A 84 -18.58 -6.18 -1.92
C VAL A 84 -17.23 -5.88 -2.56
N GLY A 85 -16.18 -5.76 -1.75
CA GLY A 85 -14.86 -5.39 -2.23
C GLY A 85 -13.75 -5.84 -1.32
N VAL A 86 -12.56 -6.01 -1.91
CA VAL A 86 -11.33 -6.33 -1.18
C VAL A 86 -10.26 -5.30 -1.50
N PHE A 87 -9.73 -4.67 -0.46
CA PHE A 87 -8.51 -3.88 -0.50
C PHE A 87 -7.34 -4.75 -0.05
N HIS A 88 -6.58 -5.27 -1.01
CA HIS A 88 -5.43 -6.10 -0.71
C HIS A 88 -4.19 -5.23 -0.48
N THR A 89 -3.91 -4.89 0.78
CA THR A 89 -2.75 -4.06 1.17
C THR A 89 -1.62 -4.86 1.82
N ALA A 90 -1.91 -6.08 2.25
CA ALA A 90 -0.92 -6.98 2.83
C ALA A 90 0.17 -7.35 1.79
N SER A 91 1.39 -7.56 2.28
CA SER A 91 2.52 -7.94 1.44
C SER A 91 3.38 -8.95 2.22
N PRO A 92 3.77 -10.09 1.63
CA PRO A 92 3.59 -10.51 0.22
C PRO A 92 2.12 -10.76 -0.17
N VAL A 93 1.81 -10.71 -1.47
CA VAL A 93 0.43 -10.87 -1.97
C VAL A 93 0.00 -12.33 -1.87
N ALA A 94 -1.18 -12.58 -1.33
CA ALA A 94 -1.85 -13.87 -1.38
C ALA A 94 -3.29 -13.68 -1.88
N LEU A 95 -3.67 -14.47 -2.87
CA LEU A 95 -4.96 -14.37 -3.55
C LEU A 95 -5.94 -15.39 -2.93
N SER A 96 -7.20 -15.00 -2.79
CA SER A 96 -8.29 -15.86 -2.27
C SER A 96 -9.25 -16.21 -3.41
N THR A 97 -9.96 -17.33 -3.25
CA THR A 97 -10.93 -17.88 -4.20
C THR A 97 -12.35 -17.33 -4.03
N VAL A 98 -12.60 -16.50 -3.01
CA VAL A 98 -13.90 -15.82 -2.83
C VAL A 98 -13.95 -14.62 -3.77
N ASP A 99 -15.03 -14.49 -4.54
CA ASP A 99 -15.22 -13.54 -5.66
C ASP A 99 -15.82 -12.20 -5.19
N PRO A 100 -15.01 -11.14 -4.91
CA PRO A 100 -15.56 -9.81 -4.68
C PRO A 100 -15.99 -9.15 -5.99
N GLN A 101 -16.95 -8.24 -5.92
CA GLN A 101 -17.34 -7.46 -7.10
C GLN A 101 -16.17 -6.62 -7.66
N ARG A 102 -15.25 -6.20 -6.79
CA ARG A 102 -14.02 -5.50 -7.18
C ARG A 102 -12.88 -5.72 -6.19
N MET A 103 -11.67 -5.83 -6.70
CA MET A 103 -10.43 -5.89 -5.93
C MET A 103 -9.55 -4.65 -6.21
N VAL A 104 -9.09 -4.00 -5.14
CA VAL A 104 -8.06 -2.95 -5.22
C VAL A 104 -6.78 -3.44 -4.57
N LEU A 105 -5.72 -3.60 -5.36
CA LEU A 105 -4.43 -4.12 -4.92
C LEU A 105 -3.41 -2.99 -4.71
N THR A 106 -2.71 -3.02 -3.57
CA THR A 106 -1.55 -2.14 -3.34
C THR A 106 -0.27 -2.75 -3.95
N SER A 107 0.09 -2.30 -5.15
CA SER A 107 1.37 -2.58 -5.79
C SER A 107 2.43 -1.55 -5.35
N SER A 108 3.34 -1.13 -6.24
CA SER A 108 4.36 -0.12 -5.98
C SER A 108 4.89 0.47 -7.29
N VAL A 109 5.42 1.70 -7.27
CA VAL A 109 6.23 2.20 -8.40
C VAL A 109 7.43 1.31 -8.72
N ALA A 110 7.84 0.46 -7.77
CA ALA A 110 8.90 -0.53 -7.98
C ALA A 110 8.53 -1.63 -8.99
N SER A 111 7.26 -1.79 -9.37
CA SER A 111 6.84 -2.65 -10.49
C SER A 111 6.68 -1.89 -11.81
N VAL A 112 6.99 -0.58 -11.82
CA VAL A 112 6.86 0.31 -12.98
C VAL A 112 8.24 0.68 -13.55
N VAL A 113 9.15 1.16 -12.71
CA VAL A 113 10.33 1.92 -13.17
C VAL A 113 11.58 1.11 -13.53
N TYR A 114 11.68 -0.17 -13.14
CA TYR A 114 12.88 -1.00 -13.38
C TYR A 114 12.77 -1.81 -14.68
N THR A 115 12.60 -1.12 -15.81
CA THR A 115 12.25 -1.73 -17.11
C THR A 115 13.39 -2.51 -17.79
N GLY A 116 14.62 -2.40 -17.28
CA GLY A 116 15.83 -2.96 -17.89
C GLY A 116 16.24 -2.30 -19.22
N LYS A 117 15.45 -1.36 -19.73
CA LYS A 117 15.71 -0.63 -20.96
C LYS A 117 16.40 0.70 -20.64
N PRO A 118 17.24 1.22 -21.55
CA PRO A 118 17.70 2.60 -21.45
C PRO A 118 16.51 3.54 -21.36
N VAL A 119 16.52 4.40 -20.35
CA VAL A 119 15.49 5.41 -20.10
C VAL A 119 16.13 6.77 -20.30
N ASP A 120 15.61 7.55 -21.24
CA ASP A 120 16.08 8.91 -21.47
C ASP A 120 15.73 9.79 -20.27
N GLN A 121 16.57 10.78 -19.98
CA GLN A 121 16.40 11.67 -18.83
C GLN A 121 15.07 12.44 -18.83
N ASP A 122 14.51 12.70 -20.02
CA ASP A 122 13.25 13.41 -20.21
C ASP A 122 12.03 12.47 -20.27
N SER A 123 12.25 11.16 -20.12
CA SER A 123 11.16 10.18 -20.10
C SER A 123 10.29 10.36 -18.87
N VAL A 124 8.98 10.37 -19.09
CA VAL A 124 7.98 10.34 -18.01
C VAL A 124 7.52 8.91 -17.85
N ALA A 125 7.81 8.31 -16.70
CA ALA A 125 7.28 7.00 -16.35
C ALA A 125 5.78 7.13 -16.08
N ASP A 126 5.00 6.23 -16.68
CA ASP A 126 3.55 6.15 -16.53
C ASP A 126 3.10 4.69 -16.32
N GLU A 127 1.79 4.47 -16.30
CA GLU A 127 1.15 3.18 -16.08
C GLU A 127 1.47 2.13 -17.17
N THR A 128 2.00 2.55 -18.33
CA THR A 128 2.38 1.65 -19.43
C THR A 128 3.74 0.99 -19.19
N TRP A 129 4.53 1.53 -18.27
CA TRP A 129 5.86 1.01 -17.95
C TRP A 129 5.77 -0.20 -17.02
N LEU A 130 6.55 -1.23 -17.33
CA LEU A 130 6.62 -2.46 -16.54
C LEU A 130 8.06 -2.75 -16.17
N SER A 131 8.29 -3.00 -14.89
CA SER A 131 9.59 -3.50 -14.44
C SER A 131 9.84 -4.89 -15.00
N ASP A 132 11.08 -5.15 -15.37
CA ASP A 132 11.52 -6.43 -15.91
C ASP A 132 11.99 -7.34 -14.75
N PRO A 133 11.33 -8.49 -14.50
CA PRO A 133 11.72 -9.43 -13.48
C PRO A 133 13.15 -9.96 -13.64
N GLU A 134 13.60 -10.24 -14.86
CA GLU A 134 14.94 -10.77 -15.09
C GLU A 134 16.01 -9.70 -14.83
N PHE A 135 15.76 -8.45 -15.26
CA PHE A 135 16.60 -7.32 -14.88
C PHE A 135 16.69 -7.15 -13.36
N CYS A 136 15.53 -7.17 -12.67
CA CYS A 136 15.51 -7.04 -11.21
C CYS A 136 16.29 -8.16 -10.53
N LYS A 137 16.20 -9.39 -11.03
CA LYS A 137 16.89 -10.57 -10.51
C LYS A 137 18.40 -10.51 -10.75
N GLU A 138 18.83 -10.17 -11.96
CA GLU A 138 20.25 -10.00 -12.33
C GLU A 138 20.94 -8.97 -11.43
N HIS A 139 20.26 -7.86 -11.16
CA HIS A 139 20.76 -6.77 -10.33
C HIS A 139 20.45 -6.93 -8.82
N LYS A 140 19.90 -8.08 -8.40
CA LYS A 140 19.58 -8.39 -6.98
C LYS A 140 18.61 -7.39 -6.34
N LEU A 141 17.72 -6.81 -7.13
CA LEU A 141 16.64 -5.92 -6.73
C LEU A 141 15.45 -6.74 -6.23
N TRP A 142 15.60 -7.41 -5.09
CA TRP A 142 14.61 -8.38 -4.58
C TRP A 142 13.25 -7.78 -4.25
N TYR A 143 13.21 -6.55 -3.74
CA TYR A 143 11.94 -5.88 -3.44
C TYR A 143 11.18 -5.49 -4.73
N PRO A 144 11.81 -4.79 -5.70
CA PRO A 144 11.20 -4.59 -7.03
C PRO A 144 10.77 -5.90 -7.70
N LEU A 145 11.61 -6.94 -7.66
CA LEU A 145 11.28 -8.26 -8.21
C LEU A 145 10.01 -8.82 -7.56
N GLY A 146 9.95 -8.84 -6.22
CA GLY A 146 8.82 -9.38 -5.48
C GLY A 146 7.52 -8.61 -5.76
N LYS A 147 7.58 -7.28 -5.85
CA LYS A 147 6.41 -6.46 -6.20
C LYS A 147 5.96 -6.67 -7.65
N THR A 148 6.90 -6.81 -8.57
CA THR A 148 6.60 -7.06 -9.99
C THR A 148 5.93 -8.42 -10.17
N LEU A 149 6.53 -9.50 -9.64
CA LEU A 149 5.97 -10.84 -9.76
C LEU A 149 4.61 -10.98 -9.06
N ALA A 150 4.45 -10.35 -7.89
CA ALA A 150 3.18 -10.37 -7.16
C ALA A 150 2.05 -9.68 -7.93
N GLU A 151 2.32 -8.55 -8.58
CA GLU A 151 1.34 -7.85 -9.40
C GLU A 151 1.00 -8.64 -10.67
N MET A 152 1.99 -9.20 -11.35
CA MET A 152 1.76 -10.06 -12.54
C MET A 152 0.85 -11.24 -12.18
N ALA A 153 1.18 -11.96 -11.12
CA ALA A 153 0.37 -13.09 -10.65
C ALA A 153 -1.06 -12.68 -10.27
N ALA A 154 -1.23 -11.49 -9.67
CA ALA A 154 -2.55 -10.97 -9.35
C ALA A 154 -3.38 -10.64 -10.60
N TRP A 155 -2.77 -10.05 -11.64
CA TRP A 155 -3.44 -9.78 -12.91
C TRP A 155 -3.81 -11.05 -13.66
N ASP A 156 -2.90 -12.03 -13.70
CA ASP A 156 -3.16 -13.33 -14.33
C ASP A 156 -4.35 -14.02 -13.64
N PHE A 157 -4.32 -14.11 -12.31
CA PHE A 157 -5.42 -14.68 -11.53
C PHE A 157 -6.74 -13.92 -11.72
N ALA A 158 -6.70 -12.58 -11.66
CA ALA A 158 -7.91 -11.77 -11.84
C ALA A 158 -8.54 -11.99 -13.22
N LYS A 159 -7.70 -12.07 -14.26
CA LYS A 159 -8.15 -12.35 -15.63
C LYS A 159 -8.73 -13.77 -15.79
N GLU A 160 -8.09 -14.76 -15.20
CA GLU A 160 -8.53 -16.16 -15.25
C GLU A 160 -9.86 -16.38 -14.52
N ASN A 161 -10.12 -15.60 -13.47
CA ASN A 161 -11.31 -15.73 -12.63
C ASN A 161 -12.38 -14.66 -12.90
N GLY A 162 -12.16 -13.75 -13.86
CA GLY A 162 -13.13 -12.70 -14.20
C GLY A 162 -13.30 -11.61 -13.13
N ILE A 163 -12.30 -11.41 -12.27
CA ILE A 163 -12.32 -10.43 -11.18
C ILE A 163 -12.00 -9.03 -11.73
N ASP A 164 -12.85 -8.05 -11.45
CA ASP A 164 -12.55 -6.64 -11.73
C ASP A 164 -11.47 -6.13 -10.75
N MET A 165 -10.30 -5.80 -11.28
CA MET A 165 -9.14 -5.42 -10.48
C MET A 165 -8.57 -4.06 -10.90
N VAL A 166 -8.17 -3.28 -9.90
CA VAL A 166 -7.40 -2.04 -10.05
C VAL A 166 -6.15 -2.11 -9.18
N THR A 167 -5.01 -1.65 -9.67
CA THR A 167 -3.76 -1.60 -8.91
C THR A 167 -3.32 -0.17 -8.62
N ILE A 168 -2.96 0.09 -7.37
CA ILE A 168 -2.40 1.37 -6.92
C ILE A 168 -0.90 1.23 -6.72
N HIS A 169 -0.12 2.13 -7.30
CA HIS A 169 1.35 2.09 -7.32
C HIS A 169 1.93 3.27 -6.57
N PRO A 170 1.92 3.23 -5.23
CA PRO A 170 2.51 4.29 -4.43
C PRO A 170 4.04 4.29 -4.58
N GLY A 171 4.57 5.51 -4.55
CA GLY A 171 5.99 5.76 -4.35
C GLY A 171 6.44 5.57 -2.90
N PHE A 172 7.36 6.42 -2.45
CA PHE A 172 7.84 6.48 -1.09
C PHE A 172 6.78 7.11 -0.17
N VAL A 173 5.98 6.26 0.47
CA VAL A 173 4.87 6.71 1.31
C VAL A 173 5.39 7.31 2.62
N ILE A 174 4.98 8.56 2.88
CA ILE A 174 5.28 9.34 4.09
C ILE A 174 3.98 9.88 4.70
N GLY A 175 4.04 10.39 5.93
CA GLY A 175 2.91 11.05 6.56
C GLY A 175 2.68 10.66 8.02
N PRO A 176 1.57 11.10 8.62
CA PRO A 176 1.26 10.86 10.03
C PRO A 176 0.98 9.37 10.36
N PHE A 177 1.35 8.96 11.58
CA PHE A 177 1.13 7.59 12.07
C PHE A 177 -0.20 7.47 12.80
N LEU A 178 -0.94 6.43 12.44
CA LEU A 178 -1.96 5.84 13.31
C LEU A 178 -1.42 4.58 14.00
N HIS A 179 -0.46 3.91 13.35
CA HIS A 179 0.13 2.66 13.80
C HIS A 179 1.36 2.88 14.71
N PRO A 180 1.55 2.09 15.78
CA PRO A 180 2.73 2.17 16.64
C PRO A 180 4.06 1.68 16.03
N ALA A 181 4.05 0.92 14.92
CA ALA A 181 5.28 0.44 14.29
C ALA A 181 5.69 1.25 13.06
N LEU A 182 7.00 1.40 12.88
CA LEU A 182 7.59 2.10 11.74
C LEU A 182 7.57 1.22 10.49
N CYS A 183 7.14 1.78 9.37
CA CYS A 183 7.36 1.18 8.06
C CYS A 183 8.75 1.55 7.53
N THR A 184 9.26 0.80 6.55
CA THR A 184 10.61 0.96 5.98
C THR A 184 10.92 2.41 5.57
N SER A 185 10.00 3.06 4.84
CA SER A 185 10.18 4.44 4.37
C SER A 185 10.39 5.42 5.51
N VAL A 186 9.56 5.31 6.53
CA VAL A 186 9.63 6.16 7.72
C VAL A 186 10.86 5.84 8.54
N GLY A 187 11.21 4.56 8.68
CA GLY A 187 12.42 4.13 9.36
C GLY A 187 13.67 4.78 8.75
N MET A 188 13.71 4.99 7.43
CA MET A 188 14.81 5.72 6.78
C MET A 188 14.85 7.19 7.21
N ILE A 189 13.71 7.88 7.25
CA ILE A 189 13.64 9.28 7.70
C ILE A 189 13.99 9.38 9.19
N LEU A 190 13.47 8.48 10.02
CA LEU A 190 13.75 8.46 11.46
C LEU A 190 15.23 8.18 11.74
N SER A 191 15.87 7.29 10.99
CA SER A 191 17.30 7.02 11.11
C SER A 191 18.13 8.30 10.93
N LEU A 192 17.77 9.13 9.95
CA LEU A 192 18.43 10.41 9.69
C LEU A 192 18.15 11.41 10.80
N VAL A 193 16.89 11.47 11.27
CA VAL A 193 16.50 12.31 12.42
C VAL A 193 17.26 11.94 13.69
N ASN A 194 17.53 10.65 13.89
CA ASN A 194 18.32 10.15 15.02
C ASN A 194 19.84 10.30 14.83
N GLY A 195 20.28 11.04 13.80
CA GLY A 195 21.68 11.41 13.60
C GLY A 195 22.52 10.42 12.80
N ASN A 196 21.89 9.48 12.08
CA ASN A 196 22.62 8.68 11.10
C ASN A 196 23.22 9.60 10.03
N LYS A 197 24.52 9.47 9.81
CA LYS A 197 25.26 10.31 8.87
C LYS A 197 25.23 9.79 7.44
N ILE A 198 24.63 8.62 7.22
CA ILE A 198 24.56 7.95 5.93
C ILE A 198 23.12 7.96 5.41
N TYR A 199 22.90 8.53 4.22
CA TYR A 199 21.59 8.54 3.56
C TYR A 199 21.56 7.69 2.28
N PRO A 200 20.40 7.12 1.90
CA PRO A 200 20.25 6.41 0.63
C PRO A 200 20.27 7.39 -0.55
N LYS A 201 21.18 7.17 -1.51
CA LYS A 201 21.24 7.96 -2.75
C LYS A 201 20.30 7.37 -3.79
N PHE A 202 19.11 7.94 -3.90
CA PHE A 202 18.14 7.64 -4.96
C PHE A 202 17.23 8.86 -5.24
N HIS A 203 16.42 8.76 -6.28
CA HIS A 203 15.38 9.75 -6.58
C HIS A 203 14.11 9.37 -5.79
N CYS A 204 13.70 10.24 -4.87
CA CYS A 204 12.57 10.00 -3.98
C CYS A 204 11.27 10.46 -4.65
N TRP A 205 10.48 9.50 -5.08
CA TRP A 205 9.11 9.71 -5.55
C TRP A 205 8.13 9.59 -4.38
N SER A 206 7.97 10.63 -3.57
CA SER A 206 7.18 10.57 -2.33
C SER A 206 5.69 10.81 -2.54
N VAL A 207 4.86 10.23 -1.68
CA VAL A 207 3.40 10.47 -1.63
C VAL A 207 2.91 10.42 -0.18
N ASP A 208 1.89 11.21 0.15
CA ASP A 208 1.29 11.18 1.49
C ASP A 208 0.40 9.94 1.67
N VAL A 209 0.49 9.29 2.83
CA VAL A 209 -0.30 8.10 3.16
C VAL A 209 -1.81 8.32 3.08
N ARG A 210 -2.28 9.54 3.33
CA ARG A 210 -3.70 9.91 3.21
C ARG A 210 -4.13 9.91 1.75
N ASP A 211 -3.30 10.43 0.86
CA ASP A 211 -3.58 10.43 -0.58
C ASP A 211 -3.60 9.00 -1.14
N VAL A 212 -2.70 8.14 -0.65
CA VAL A 212 -2.71 6.71 -1.01
C VAL A 212 -4.01 6.06 -0.58
N ALA A 213 -4.44 6.25 0.67
CA ALA A 213 -5.68 5.65 1.17
C ALA A 213 -6.93 6.19 0.45
N GLU A 214 -6.97 7.50 0.18
CA GLU A 214 -8.04 8.13 -0.62
C GLU A 214 -8.10 7.59 -2.05
N ALA A 215 -6.95 7.39 -2.70
CA ALA A 215 -6.90 6.83 -4.04
C ALA A 215 -7.39 5.38 -4.10
N HIS A 216 -7.14 4.57 -3.07
CA HIS A 216 -7.73 3.22 -2.99
C HIS A 216 -9.25 3.30 -2.97
N ILE A 217 -9.83 4.16 -2.13
CA ILE A 217 -11.29 4.32 -2.03
C ILE A 217 -11.87 4.81 -3.35
N LYS A 218 -11.24 5.81 -3.99
CA LYS A 218 -11.69 6.32 -5.30
C LYS A 218 -11.58 5.29 -6.43
N ALA A 219 -10.58 4.42 -6.39
CA ALA A 219 -10.45 3.32 -7.33
C ALA A 219 -11.49 2.22 -7.10
N PHE A 220 -11.97 2.07 -5.86
CA PHE A 220 -13.04 1.14 -5.52
C PHE A 220 -14.41 1.69 -5.90
N ASP A 221 -14.72 2.93 -5.50
CA ASP A 221 -16.05 3.52 -5.65
C ASP A 221 -16.48 3.64 -7.12
N HIS A 222 -17.67 3.16 -7.43
CA HIS A 222 -18.31 3.27 -8.76
C HIS A 222 -19.23 4.51 -8.89
N GLU A 223 -19.35 5.34 -7.85
CA GLU A 223 -20.27 6.49 -7.83
C GLU A 223 -19.90 7.55 -8.89
N ASN A 224 -18.64 7.60 -9.33
CA ASN A 224 -18.21 8.45 -10.43
C ASN A 224 -18.35 7.69 -11.76
N GLN A 225 -19.13 8.21 -12.70
CA GLN A 225 -19.57 7.63 -13.98
C GLN A 225 -18.48 7.03 -14.90
N VAL A 226 -17.19 7.16 -14.57
CA VAL A 226 -16.07 6.47 -15.22
C VAL A 226 -15.52 5.42 -14.26
N SER A 227 -15.72 4.15 -14.61
CA SER A 227 -15.15 3.04 -13.84
C SER A 227 -13.62 3.10 -13.90
N ALA A 228 -12.97 3.18 -12.74
CA ALA A 228 -11.52 3.01 -12.64
C ALA A 228 -11.11 1.64 -13.21
N SER A 229 -9.97 1.57 -13.89
CA SER A 229 -9.47 0.34 -14.50
C SER A 229 -7.96 0.38 -14.68
N GLY A 230 -7.31 -0.77 -14.55
CA GLY A 230 -5.87 -0.89 -14.80
C GLY A 230 -5.03 -0.43 -13.61
N ARG A 231 -3.96 0.29 -13.92
CA ARG A 231 -2.89 0.66 -12.99
C ARG A 231 -2.96 2.16 -12.70
N TYR A 232 -2.56 2.61 -11.52
CA TYR A 232 -2.49 4.05 -11.18
C TYR A 232 -1.22 4.37 -10.38
N CYS A 233 -0.33 5.18 -10.95
CA CYS A 233 0.85 5.70 -10.26
C CYS A 233 0.47 6.78 -9.25
N LEU A 234 0.97 6.66 -8.01
CA LEU A 234 0.76 7.66 -6.96
C LEU A 234 2.08 8.21 -6.46
N VAL A 235 2.43 9.38 -7.00
CA VAL A 235 3.61 10.17 -6.64
C VAL A 235 3.18 11.62 -6.53
N GLY A 236 3.32 12.21 -5.33
CA GLY A 236 2.98 13.62 -5.09
C GLY A 236 4.17 14.57 -5.30
N SER A 237 5.39 14.09 -5.10
CA SER A 237 6.62 14.87 -5.31
C SER A 237 7.77 13.98 -5.77
N SER A 238 8.61 14.51 -6.65
CA SER A 238 9.78 13.84 -7.21
C SER A 238 11.00 14.69 -6.94
N VAL A 239 11.86 14.26 -6.01
CA VAL A 239 13.06 15.00 -5.63
C VAL A 239 14.24 14.05 -5.36
N PRO A 240 15.48 14.43 -5.65
CA PRO A 240 16.64 13.71 -5.14
C PRO A 240 16.60 13.61 -3.62
N PHE A 241 17.00 12.47 -3.05
CA PHE A 241 16.94 12.28 -1.59
C PHE A 241 17.80 13.31 -0.82
N SER A 242 18.85 13.88 -1.42
CA SER A 242 19.61 15.00 -0.84
C SER A 242 18.76 16.26 -0.62
N GLN A 243 17.76 16.51 -1.46
CA GLN A 243 16.84 17.63 -1.27
C GLN A 243 15.91 17.39 -0.08
N VAL A 244 15.57 16.12 0.22
CA VAL A 244 14.85 15.75 1.44
C VAL A 244 15.64 16.15 2.69
N LEU A 245 16.96 15.96 2.69
CA LEU A 245 17.82 16.43 3.79
C LEU A 245 17.77 17.96 3.93
N GLY A 246 17.76 18.69 2.82
CA GLY A 246 17.61 20.15 2.83
C GLY A 246 16.27 20.60 3.41
N ILE A 247 15.18 19.89 3.10
CA ILE A 247 13.86 20.14 3.68
C ILE A 247 13.89 19.85 5.19
N LEU A 248 14.46 18.73 5.62
CA LEU A 248 14.60 18.38 7.04
C LEU A 248 15.40 19.44 7.79
N HIS A 249 16.52 19.92 7.25
CA HIS A 249 17.32 20.97 7.86
C HIS A 249 16.55 22.28 8.00
N LYS A 250 15.79 22.66 6.97
CA LYS A 250 15.00 23.89 6.97
C LYS A 250 13.91 23.85 8.05
N LEU A 251 13.28 22.70 8.25
CA LEU A 251 12.24 22.52 9.27
C LEU A 251 12.81 22.31 10.67
N TYR A 252 13.96 21.65 10.78
CA TYR A 252 14.62 21.30 12.03
C TYR A 252 16.12 21.65 11.99
N PRO A 253 16.49 22.95 12.15
CA PRO A 253 17.87 23.41 11.95
C PRO A 253 18.90 22.81 12.91
N THR A 254 18.45 22.35 14.09
CA THR A 254 19.32 21.72 15.10
C THR A 254 19.61 20.25 14.81
N LEU A 255 18.96 19.66 13.80
CA LEU A 255 19.15 18.27 13.43
C LEU A 255 20.50 18.08 12.72
N PRO A 256 21.36 17.16 13.16
CA PRO A 256 22.58 16.82 12.43
C PRO A 256 22.22 16.22 11.07
N LEU A 257 22.78 16.77 9.98
CA LEU A 257 22.55 16.26 8.63
C LEU A 257 23.54 15.16 8.27
N ALA A 258 23.03 14.18 7.51
CA ALA A 258 23.84 13.20 6.84
C ALA A 258 24.69 13.82 5.73
N ASP A 259 25.98 13.52 5.73
CA ASP A 259 26.97 14.00 4.75
C ASP A 259 27.55 12.87 3.88
N LYS A 260 27.23 11.62 4.20
CA LYS A 260 27.65 10.42 3.45
C LYS A 260 26.45 9.73 2.83
N TYR A 261 26.67 9.00 1.73
CA TYR A 261 25.61 8.28 1.05
C TYR A 261 25.97 6.84 0.69
N VAL A 262 24.94 6.01 0.51
CA VAL A 262 25.03 4.65 0.00
C VAL A 262 24.03 4.43 -1.12
N TYR A 263 24.39 3.62 -2.12
CA TYR A 263 23.42 3.14 -3.10
C TYR A 263 22.60 2.01 -2.48
N LEU A 264 21.29 2.02 -2.74
CA LEU A 264 20.35 0.99 -2.33
C LEU A 264 20.58 -0.29 -3.17
N THR A 265 21.68 -1.00 -2.88
CA THR A 265 21.97 -2.34 -3.43
C THR A 265 21.96 -3.43 -2.35
N ARG A 266 21.70 -3.05 -1.09
CA ARG A 266 21.59 -3.95 0.07
C ARG A 266 20.40 -3.55 0.96
N PRO A 267 19.69 -4.51 1.58
CA PRO A 267 18.65 -4.20 2.56
C PRO A 267 19.25 -3.43 3.75
N PHE A 268 18.52 -2.42 4.23
CA PHE A 268 18.84 -1.73 5.47
C PHE A 268 18.61 -2.71 6.64
N SER A 269 19.66 -2.99 7.41
CA SER A 269 19.52 -3.59 8.74
C SER A 269 19.03 -2.48 9.66
N TYR A 270 17.77 -2.59 10.13
CA TYR A 270 17.24 -1.74 11.20
C TYR A 270 17.72 -2.23 12.56
#